data_AF-A0A521D2E3-F1
#
_entry.id   AF-A0A521D2E3-F1
#
_cell.length_a   1.000
_cell.length_b   1.000
_cell.length_c   1.000
_cell.angle_alpha   90.00
_cell.angle_beta   90.00
_cell.angle_gamma   90.00
#
_symmetry.space_group_name_H-M   'P 1'
#
loop_
_entity.id
_entity.type
_entity.pdbx_description
1 polymer ?
#
loop_
_entity_poly.entity_id
_entity_poly.type
_entity_poly.pdbx_seq_one_letter_code
_entity_poly.pdbx_strand_id
1 'polypeptide(L)'
;MTTKQSCLIGLVFFLISYLFFSKLLPSLSESVDFAHWFNLIGACFLLSFNEVFPKTKTNKVASVLTTLGIIAHIGLCTIDFIMSSYGNNEIEKAELSQHISNSPLIFYPFVAVGPSLLFLGLALHAFTFIKTETLKSLMVIVGSVAVGVSFFALKNGVLMVLSCALFVLGLGLLLYVPRPLSKF
;
A
#
# COMPACT_ATOMS: atom_id res chain seq x y z
N MET A 1 5.55 12.03 18.37
CA MET A 1 5.99 11.56 17.05
C MET A 1 5.55 12.58 16.01
N THR A 2 6.41 13.01 15.10
CA THR A 2 6.03 13.96 14.04
C THR A 2 5.30 13.23 12.91
N THR A 3 4.43 13.92 12.17
CA THR A 3 3.70 13.31 11.04
C THR A 3 4.64 12.74 9.98
N LYS A 4 5.83 13.34 9.79
CA LYS A 4 6.87 12.81 8.90
C LYS A 4 7.43 11.47 9.40
N GLN A 5 7.67 11.33 10.71
CA GLN A 5 8.10 10.06 11.30
C GLN A 5 7.02 8.99 11.11
N SER A 6 5.74 9.32 11.32
CA SER A 6 4.62 8.40 11.05
C SER A 6 4.62 7.91 9.60
N CYS A 7 4.82 8.81 8.63
CA CYS A 7 4.91 8.43 7.21
C CYS A 7 6.08 7.47 6.96
N LEU A 8 7.27 7.76 7.51
CA LEU A 8 8.45 6.91 7.34
C LEU A 8 8.28 5.53 7.96
N ILE A 9 7.68 5.46 9.15
CA ILE A 9 7.33 4.18 9.79
C ILE A 9 6.38 3.41 8.87
N GLY A 10 5.33 4.06 8.37
CA GLY A 10 4.40 3.42 7.42
C GLY A 10 5.10 2.86 6.19
N LEU A 11 5.96 3.66 5.56
CA LEU A 11 6.76 3.26 4.41
C LEU A 11 7.68 2.05 4.70
N VAL A 12 8.36 2.04 5.84
CA VAL A 12 9.26 0.94 6.23
C VAL A 12 8.48 -0.35 6.48
N PHE A 13 7.39 -0.29 7.26
CA PHE A 13 6.54 -1.45 7.53
C PHE A 13 5.93 -2.00 6.22
N PHE A 14 5.49 -1.11 5.33
CA PHE A 14 4.95 -1.48 4.03
C PHE A 14 6.00 -2.11 3.10
N LEU A 15 7.26 -1.67 3.14
CA LEU A 15 8.34 -2.32 2.38
C LEU A 15 8.68 -3.69 2.96
N ILE A 16 8.71 -3.83 4.29
CA ILE A 16 8.99 -5.10 4.96
C ILE A 16 7.94 -6.15 4.63
N SER A 17 6.64 -5.79 4.57
CA SER A 17 5.61 -6.75 4.17
C SER A 17 5.84 -7.31 2.77
N TYR A 18 6.27 -6.46 1.82
CA TYR A 18 6.58 -6.88 0.46
C TYR A 18 7.80 -7.82 0.40
N LEU A 19 8.80 -7.61 1.26
CA LEU A 19 9.91 -8.54 1.40
C LEU A 19 9.43 -9.93 1.85
N PHE A 20 8.47 -10.01 2.77
CA PHE A 20 7.84 -11.29 3.13
C PHE A 20 7.01 -11.88 1.98
N PHE A 21 6.16 -11.10 1.31
CA PHE A 21 5.34 -11.58 0.21
C PHE A 21 6.18 -12.13 -0.96
N SER A 22 7.37 -11.57 -1.18
CA SER A 22 8.31 -12.07 -2.20
C SER A 22 9.07 -13.33 -1.81
N LYS A 23 8.95 -13.80 -0.56
CA LYS A 23 9.75 -14.88 0.03
C LYS A 23 11.25 -14.60 0.10
N LEU A 24 11.68 -13.34 -0.04
CA LEU A 24 13.07 -12.92 0.19
C LEU A 24 13.43 -12.95 1.67
N LEU A 25 12.46 -12.74 2.55
CA LEU A 25 12.58 -12.99 3.98
C LEU A 25 11.90 -14.33 4.34
N PRO A 26 12.56 -15.19 5.14
CA PRO A 26 11.91 -16.38 5.67
C PRO A 26 10.79 -15.99 6.64
N SER A 27 9.79 -16.86 6.79
CA SER A 27 8.78 -16.70 7.84
C SER A 27 9.44 -16.70 9.21
N LEU A 28 9.17 -15.67 10.02
CA LEU A 28 9.75 -15.55 11.37
C LEU A 28 9.04 -16.44 12.40
N SER A 29 7.83 -16.92 12.09
CA SER A 29 7.06 -17.86 12.87
C SER A 29 6.12 -18.64 11.97
N GLU A 30 5.79 -19.87 12.36
CA GLU A 30 4.73 -20.67 11.72
C GLU A 30 3.32 -20.25 12.18
N SER A 31 3.22 -19.53 13.30
CA SER A 31 1.93 -19.15 13.91
C SER A 31 1.50 -17.71 13.65
N VAL A 32 2.42 -16.85 13.24
CA VAL A 32 2.15 -15.41 13.07
C VAL A 32 2.38 -15.02 11.62
N ASP A 33 1.33 -14.48 11.01
CA ASP A 33 1.39 -13.92 9.67
C ASP A 33 2.00 -12.51 9.67
N PHE A 34 3.32 -12.46 9.81
CA PHE A 34 4.06 -11.21 9.83
C PHE A 34 3.85 -10.40 8.56
N ALA A 35 3.75 -11.05 7.40
CA ALA A 35 3.61 -10.36 6.12
C ALA A 35 2.39 -9.44 6.13
N HIS A 36 1.23 -9.96 6.52
CA HIS A 36 -0.01 -9.19 6.58
C HIS A 36 -0.07 -8.25 7.79
N TRP A 37 0.55 -8.57 8.92
CA TRP A 37 0.69 -7.63 10.05
C TRP A 37 1.51 -6.40 9.71
N PHE A 38 2.68 -6.58 9.09
CA PHE A 38 3.51 -5.47 8.62
C PHE A 38 2.76 -4.64 7.56
N ASN A 39 2.00 -5.29 6.68
CA ASN A 39 1.21 -4.62 5.65
C ASN A 39 0.11 -3.75 6.28
N LEU A 40 -0.65 -4.30 7.23
CA LEU A 40 -1.72 -3.61 7.94
C LEU A 40 -1.19 -2.38 8.71
N ILE A 41 -0.15 -2.58 9.53
CA ILE A 41 0.46 -1.50 10.31
C ILE A 41 1.01 -0.42 9.37
N GLY A 42 1.72 -0.84 8.31
CA GLY A 42 2.25 0.04 7.29
C GLY A 42 1.15 0.91 6.67
N ALA A 43 0.09 0.29 6.15
CA ALA A 43 -1.04 0.96 5.53
C ALA A 43 -1.71 1.98 6.46
N CYS A 44 -1.95 1.63 7.73
CA CYS A 44 -2.51 2.55 8.72
C CYS A 44 -1.65 3.81 8.92
N PHE A 45 -0.33 3.64 9.02
CA PHE A 45 0.60 4.77 9.16
C PHE A 45 0.67 5.65 7.91
N LEU A 46 0.49 5.07 6.71
CA LEU A 46 0.44 5.81 5.45
C LEU A 46 -0.71 6.83 5.39
N LEU A 47 -1.74 6.72 6.25
CA LEU A 47 -2.79 7.75 6.37
C LEU A 47 -2.21 9.14 6.65
N SER A 48 -1.07 9.19 7.36
CA SER A 48 -0.35 10.41 7.71
C SER A 48 0.03 11.25 6.48
N PHE A 49 0.18 10.65 5.30
CA PHE A 49 0.46 11.39 4.06
C PHE A 49 -0.64 12.40 3.71
N ASN A 50 -1.87 12.17 4.15
CA ASN A 50 -2.98 13.10 3.95
C ASN A 50 -2.75 14.45 4.65
N GLU A 51 -2.03 14.47 5.76
CA GLU A 51 -1.68 15.70 6.48
C GLU A 51 -0.42 16.35 5.92
N VAL A 52 0.48 15.52 5.38
CA VAL A 52 1.79 15.98 4.93
C VAL A 52 1.71 16.67 3.58
N PHE A 53 0.91 16.20 2.63
CA PHE A 53 0.88 16.83 1.31
C PHE A 53 0.07 18.14 1.24
N PRO A 54 0.40 19.08 0.32
CA PRO A 54 -0.27 20.38 0.21
C PRO A 54 -1.78 20.26 0.02
N LYS A 55 -2.58 21.19 0.54
CA LYS A 55 -4.06 21.11 0.50
C LYS A 55 -4.68 21.66 -0.80
N THR A 56 -4.18 21.20 -1.96
CA THR A 56 -4.73 21.55 -3.28
C THR A 56 -6.03 20.80 -3.58
N LYS A 57 -6.79 21.20 -4.61
CA LYS A 57 -8.00 20.48 -5.06
C LYS A 57 -7.69 19.01 -5.39
N THR A 58 -6.59 18.75 -6.10
CA THR A 58 -6.14 17.38 -6.42
C THR A 58 -5.82 16.59 -5.17
N ASN A 59 -5.12 17.18 -4.20
CA ASN A 59 -4.75 16.48 -2.97
C ASN A 59 -5.93 16.21 -2.04
N LYS A 60 -7.03 16.97 -2.14
CA LYS A 60 -8.29 16.60 -1.47
C LYS A 60 -8.84 15.27 -2.01
N VAL A 61 -8.87 15.12 -3.34
CA VAL A 61 -9.27 13.84 -3.98
C VAL A 61 -8.30 12.73 -3.62
N ALA A 62 -6.98 12.99 -3.70
CA ALA A 62 -5.94 12.05 -3.33
C ALA A 62 -6.10 11.59 -1.87
N SER A 63 -6.47 12.49 -0.95
CA SER A 63 -6.72 12.13 0.44
C SER A 63 -7.93 11.22 0.63
N VAL A 64 -9.03 11.49 -0.07
CA VAL A 64 -10.21 10.61 -0.05
C VAL A 64 -9.83 9.21 -0.56
N LEU A 65 -9.13 9.12 -1.69
CA LEU A 65 -8.70 7.84 -2.24
C LEU A 65 -7.73 7.09 -1.32
N THR A 66 -6.78 7.80 -0.72
CA THR A 66 -5.83 7.22 0.25
C THR A 66 -6.59 6.64 1.44
N THR A 67 -7.54 7.39 2.01
CA THR A 67 -8.35 6.91 3.14
C THR A 67 -9.18 5.68 2.77
N LEU A 68 -9.87 5.71 1.61
CA LEU A 68 -10.63 4.55 1.12
C LEU A 68 -9.73 3.33 0.89
N GLY A 69 -8.54 3.55 0.33
CA GLY A 69 -7.56 2.50 0.11
C GLY A 69 -7.02 1.86 1.38
N ILE A 70 -6.89 2.64 2.46
CA ILE A 70 -6.50 2.13 3.78
C ILE A 70 -7.62 1.32 4.40
N ILE A 71 -8.87 1.81 4.34
CA ILE A 71 -10.05 1.05 4.80
C ILE A 71 -10.12 -0.31 4.06
N ALA A 72 -9.87 -0.28 2.75
CA ALA A 72 -9.84 -1.50 1.96
C ALA A 72 -8.67 -2.43 2.31
N HIS A 73 -7.46 -1.90 2.55
CA HIS A 73 -6.31 -2.67 3.01
C HIS A 73 -6.54 -3.32 4.37
N ILE A 74 -7.23 -2.63 5.29
CA ILE A 74 -7.61 -3.19 6.60
C ILE A 74 -8.53 -4.40 6.38
N GLY A 75 -9.54 -4.26 5.52
CA GLY A 75 -10.42 -5.36 5.13
C GLY A 75 -9.67 -6.52 4.47
N LEU A 76 -8.77 -6.25 3.52
CA LEU A 76 -7.94 -7.26 2.87
C LEU A 76 -7.09 -8.02 3.88
N CYS A 77 -6.32 -7.32 4.73
CA CYS A 77 -5.48 -7.97 5.73
C CYS A 77 -6.30 -8.78 6.74
N THR A 78 -7.53 -8.34 7.07
CA THR A 78 -8.43 -9.12 7.92
C THR A 78 -8.86 -10.43 7.26
N ILE A 79 -9.19 -10.39 5.96
CA ILE A 79 -9.46 -11.59 5.17
C ILE A 79 -8.22 -12.50 5.16
N ASP A 80 -7.03 -11.95 4.93
CA ASP A 80 -5.79 -12.72 4.88
C ASP A 80 -5.48 -13.38 6.23
N PHE A 81 -5.72 -12.69 7.35
CA PHE A 81 -5.56 -13.30 8.68
C PHE A 81 -6.52 -14.47 8.90
N ILE A 82 -7.77 -14.35 8.44
CA ILE A 82 -8.73 -15.45 8.48
C ILE A 82 -8.21 -16.61 7.63
N MET A 83 -7.76 -16.35 6.39
CA MET A 83 -7.18 -17.39 5.52
C MET A 83 -5.96 -18.07 6.15
N SER A 84 -5.07 -17.30 6.77
CA SER A 84 -3.87 -17.81 7.44
C SER A 84 -4.19 -18.61 8.69
N SER A 85 -5.31 -18.34 9.37
CA SER A 85 -5.75 -19.11 10.54
C SER A 85 -6.06 -20.60 10.24
N TYR A 86 -6.33 -20.93 8.97
CA TYR A 86 -6.55 -22.31 8.51
C TYR A 86 -5.26 -23.14 8.39
N GLY A 87 -4.08 -22.55 8.61
CA GLY A 87 -2.81 -23.28 8.63
C GLY A 87 -2.52 -23.99 7.30
N ASN A 88 -2.43 -25.32 7.30
CA ASN A 88 -2.19 -26.13 6.10
C ASN A 88 -3.48 -26.73 5.49
N ASN A 89 -4.66 -26.32 5.96
CA ASN A 89 -5.93 -26.80 5.41
C ASN A 89 -6.28 -26.07 4.10
N GLU A 90 -5.69 -26.52 3.01
CA GLU A 90 -5.88 -25.89 1.68
C GLU A 90 -7.31 -26.05 1.13
N ILE A 91 -8.06 -27.06 1.59
CA ILE A 91 -9.46 -27.27 1.17
C ILE A 91 -10.34 -26.15 1.72
N GLU A 92 -10.29 -25.91 3.02
CA GLU A 92 -11.09 -24.86 3.67
C GLU A 92 -10.70 -23.45 3.18
N LYS A 93 -9.40 -23.21 2.92
CA LYS A 93 -8.95 -21.96 2.30
C LYS A 93 -9.52 -21.77 0.89
N ALA A 94 -9.56 -22.82 0.08
CA ALA A 94 -10.11 -22.76 -1.26
C ALA A 94 -11.62 -22.47 -1.24
N GLU A 95 -12.36 -23.11 -0.33
CA GLU A 95 -13.80 -22.84 -0.13
C GLU A 95 -14.06 -21.40 0.30
N LEU A 96 -13.29 -20.87 1.25
CA LEU A 96 -13.39 -19.47 1.67
C LEU A 96 -13.06 -18.51 0.51
N SER A 97 -11.98 -18.78 -0.23
CA SER A 97 -11.58 -17.99 -1.40
C SER A 97 -12.67 -17.96 -2.47
N GLN A 98 -13.32 -19.11 -2.73
CA GLN A 98 -14.45 -19.22 -3.64
C GLN A 98 -15.66 -18.43 -3.13
N HIS A 99 -15.99 -18.54 -1.84
CA HIS A 99 -17.09 -17.79 -1.24
C HIS A 99 -16.88 -16.27 -1.36
N ILE A 100 -15.68 -15.78 -1.03
CA ILE A 100 -15.32 -14.37 -1.17
C ILE A 100 -15.42 -13.92 -2.63
N SER A 101 -14.85 -14.70 -3.55
CA SER A 101 -14.88 -14.39 -4.99
C SER A 101 -16.31 -14.32 -5.55
N ASN A 102 -17.22 -15.13 -5.02
CA ASN A 102 -18.64 -15.13 -5.38
C ASN A 102 -19.49 -14.12 -4.61
N SER A 103 -18.89 -13.32 -3.71
CA SER A 103 -19.56 -12.28 -2.94
C SER A 103 -19.09 -10.90 -3.40
N PRO A 104 -19.75 -10.26 -4.39
CA PRO A 104 -19.34 -8.97 -4.93
C PRO A 104 -19.16 -7.86 -3.89
N LEU A 105 -19.97 -7.90 -2.82
CA LEU A 105 -19.94 -6.93 -1.72
C LEU A 105 -18.67 -7.04 -0.85
N ILE A 106 -17.93 -8.15 -0.95
CA ILE A 106 -16.64 -8.34 -0.29
C ILE A 106 -15.52 -8.23 -1.31
N PHE A 107 -15.65 -8.94 -2.44
CA PHE A 107 -14.63 -9.06 -3.46
C PHE A 107 -14.19 -7.71 -4.03
N TYR A 108 -15.12 -6.88 -4.50
CA TYR A 108 -14.74 -5.60 -5.11
C TYR A 108 -14.14 -4.60 -4.12
N PRO A 109 -14.78 -4.29 -2.97
CA PRO A 109 -14.26 -3.28 -2.06
C PRO A 109 -12.98 -3.72 -1.34
N PHE A 110 -12.78 -5.01 -1.06
CA PHE A 110 -11.66 -5.44 -0.21
C PHE A 110 -10.58 -6.24 -0.95
N VAL A 111 -10.87 -6.85 -2.10
CA VAL A 111 -9.90 -7.70 -2.82
C VAL A 111 -9.46 -7.08 -4.13
N ALA A 112 -10.40 -6.77 -5.03
CA ALA A 112 -10.08 -6.41 -6.41
C ALA A 112 -9.76 -4.92 -6.61
N VAL A 113 -10.57 -4.03 -6.03
CA VAL A 113 -10.51 -2.59 -6.36
C VAL A 113 -10.00 -1.75 -5.21
N GLY A 114 -10.56 -1.94 -4.01
CA GLY A 114 -10.30 -1.02 -2.90
C GLY A 114 -8.84 -0.92 -2.50
N PRO A 115 -8.06 -2.02 -2.35
CA PRO A 115 -6.65 -1.92 -1.99
C PRO A 115 -5.85 -1.05 -2.98
N SER A 116 -6.14 -1.15 -4.27
CA SER A 116 -5.51 -0.34 -5.33
C SER A 116 -5.72 1.17 -5.15
N LEU A 117 -6.78 1.59 -4.44
CA LEU A 117 -7.03 3.01 -4.16
C LEU A 117 -5.96 3.64 -3.27
N LEU A 118 -5.26 2.86 -2.44
CA LEU A 118 -4.15 3.36 -1.61
C LEU A 118 -3.02 3.84 -2.51
N PHE A 119 -2.61 3.00 -3.45
CA PHE A 119 -1.56 3.29 -4.43
C PHE A 119 -1.96 4.46 -5.33
N LEU A 120 -3.21 4.48 -5.79
CA LEU A 120 -3.73 5.58 -6.61
C LEU A 120 -3.76 6.91 -5.84
N GLY A 121 -4.25 6.91 -4.60
CA GLY A 121 -4.29 8.09 -3.74
C GLY A 121 -2.90 8.67 -3.49
N LEU A 122 -1.93 7.82 -3.14
CA LEU A 122 -0.54 8.25 -2.92
C LEU A 122 0.15 8.72 -4.21
N ALA A 123 -0.14 8.08 -5.36
CA ALA A 123 0.35 8.52 -6.66
C ALA A 123 -0.24 9.89 -7.07
N LEU A 124 -1.52 10.14 -6.79
CA LEU A 124 -2.14 11.45 -7.05
C LEU A 124 -1.56 12.54 -6.15
N HIS A 125 -1.27 12.24 -4.88
CA HIS A 125 -0.53 13.16 -4.02
C HIS A 125 0.82 13.52 -4.64
N ALA A 126 1.58 12.52 -5.08
CA ALA A 126 2.87 12.71 -5.74
C ALA A 126 2.76 13.46 -7.08
N PHE A 127 1.67 13.28 -7.83
CA PHE A 127 1.43 13.94 -9.11
C PHE A 127 1.41 15.47 -8.99
N THR A 128 1.02 16.02 -7.83
CA THR A 128 1.08 17.47 -7.61
C THR A 128 2.49 18.05 -7.66
N PHE A 129 3.51 17.21 -7.52
CA PHE A 129 4.91 17.58 -7.60
C PHE A 129 5.55 17.27 -8.97
N ILE A 130 4.79 16.81 -9.97
CA ILE A 130 5.34 16.34 -11.25
C ILE A 130 6.14 17.41 -12.01
N LYS A 131 5.82 18.70 -11.78
CA LYS A 131 6.51 19.84 -12.42
C LYS A 131 7.73 20.33 -11.64
N THR A 132 7.74 20.16 -10.32
CA THR A 132 8.80 20.69 -9.43
C THR A 132 9.81 19.63 -9.05
N GLU A 133 9.37 18.38 -8.92
CA GLU A 133 10.14 17.23 -8.45
C GLU A 133 9.83 16.02 -9.34
N THR A 134 9.98 16.20 -10.65
CA THR A 134 9.54 15.26 -11.69
C THR A 134 10.04 13.84 -11.43
N LEU A 135 11.34 13.69 -11.13
CA LEU A 135 11.92 12.37 -10.89
C LEU A 135 11.27 11.66 -9.70
N LYS A 136 11.16 12.35 -8.55
CA LYS A 136 10.57 11.78 -7.32
C LYS A 136 9.10 11.44 -7.51
N SER A 137 8.36 12.31 -8.20
CA SER A 137 6.95 12.10 -8.55
C SER A 137 6.77 10.89 -9.48
N LEU A 138 7.60 10.78 -10.52
CA LEU A 138 7.58 9.63 -11.44
C LEU A 138 7.96 8.32 -10.76
N MET A 139 8.89 8.31 -9.81
CA MET A 139 9.20 7.10 -9.01
C MET A 139 7.94 6.56 -8.31
N VAL A 140 7.11 7.45 -7.74
CA VAL A 140 5.85 7.04 -7.09
C VAL A 140 4.82 6.57 -8.11
N ILE A 141 4.60 7.31 -9.19
CA ILE A 141 3.56 7.00 -10.18
C ILE A 141 3.90 5.71 -10.95
N VAL A 142 5.15 5.57 -11.39
CA VAL A 142 5.59 4.36 -12.09
C VAL A 142 5.68 3.19 -11.12
N GLY A 143 6.20 3.40 -9.91
CA GLY A 143 6.28 2.38 -8.87
C GLY A 143 4.90 1.82 -8.50
N SER A 144 3.88 2.66 -8.36
CA SER A 144 2.52 2.22 -8.02
C SER A 144 1.90 1.35 -9.11
N VAL A 145 2.03 1.73 -10.38
CA VAL A 145 1.58 0.92 -11.52
C VAL A 145 2.38 -0.38 -11.62
N ALA A 146 3.69 -0.31 -11.44
CA ALA A 146 4.57 -1.47 -11.49
C ALA A 146 4.27 -2.49 -10.38
N VAL A 147 3.89 -2.05 -9.17
CA VAL A 147 3.41 -2.95 -8.10
C VAL A 147 2.18 -3.72 -8.57
N GLY A 148 1.19 -3.04 -9.16
CA GLY A 148 -0.01 -3.71 -9.70
C GLY A 148 0.33 -4.71 -10.80
N VAL A 149 1.16 -4.32 -11.78
CA VAL A 149 1.55 -5.20 -12.90
C VAL A 149 2.36 -6.41 -12.42
N SER A 150 3.32 -6.20 -11.52
CA SER A 150 4.17 -7.27 -11.00
C SER A 150 3.40 -8.29 -10.18
N PHE A 151 2.40 -7.85 -9.41
CA PHE A 151 1.53 -8.72 -8.63
C PHE A 151 0.50 -9.46 -9.51
N PHE A 152 -0.29 -8.73 -10.30
CA PHE A 152 -1.43 -9.32 -11.02
C PHE A 152 -1.04 -10.01 -12.33
N ALA A 153 -0.18 -9.39 -13.14
CA ALA A 153 0.14 -9.89 -14.48
C ALA A 153 1.32 -10.86 -14.46
N LEU A 154 2.39 -10.52 -13.75
CA LEU A 154 3.65 -11.27 -13.82
C LEU A 154 3.81 -12.27 -12.67
N LYS A 155 3.06 -12.12 -11.57
CA LYS A 155 3.16 -12.95 -10.35
C LYS A 155 4.61 -13.14 -9.88
N ASN A 156 5.42 -12.09 -10.00
CA ASN A 156 6.86 -12.13 -9.73
C ASN A 156 7.17 -11.37 -8.43
N GLY A 157 7.49 -12.11 -7.37
CA GLY A 157 7.75 -11.55 -6.04
C GLY A 157 8.93 -10.59 -6.00
N VAL A 158 10.01 -10.85 -6.76
CA VAL A 158 11.18 -9.96 -6.80
C VAL A 158 10.84 -8.64 -7.46
N LEU A 159 10.16 -8.69 -8.62
CA LEU A 159 9.74 -7.48 -9.32
C LEU A 159 8.74 -6.66 -8.49
N MET A 160 7.88 -7.33 -7.74
CA MET A 160 6.94 -6.69 -6.82
C MET A 160 7.66 -5.93 -5.70
N VAL A 161 8.70 -6.51 -5.09
CA VAL A 161 9.54 -5.81 -4.10
C VAL A 161 10.28 -4.64 -4.72
N LEU A 162 10.89 -4.82 -5.90
CA LEU A 162 11.60 -3.72 -6.56
C LEU A 162 10.66 -2.56 -6.91
N SER A 163 9.44 -2.87 -7.35
CA SER A 163 8.41 -1.87 -7.64
C SER A 163 7.96 -1.15 -6.37
N CYS A 164 7.76 -1.88 -5.27
CA CYS A 164 7.41 -1.31 -3.97
C CYS A 164 8.55 -0.45 -3.42
N ALA A 165 9.80 -0.89 -3.54
CA ALA A 165 10.98 -0.12 -3.14
C ALA A 165 11.06 1.20 -3.92
N LEU A 166 10.87 1.18 -5.25
CA LEU A 166 10.81 2.39 -6.08
C LEU A 166 9.71 3.36 -5.60
N PHE A 167 8.51 2.83 -5.37
CA PHE A 167 7.36 3.59 -4.88
C PHE A 167 7.63 4.23 -3.51
N VAL A 168 8.11 3.44 -2.55
CA VAL A 168 8.41 3.87 -1.18
C VAL A 168 9.55 4.89 -1.14
N LEU A 169 10.61 4.68 -1.93
CA LEU A 169 11.72 5.63 -2.06
C LEU A 169 11.23 6.96 -2.62
N GLY A 170 10.40 6.94 -3.67
CA GLY A 170 9.80 8.15 -4.24
C GLY A 170 9.02 8.96 -3.19
N LEU A 171 8.14 8.31 -2.43
CA LEU A 171 7.37 8.94 -1.36
C LEU A 171 8.27 9.46 -0.24
N GLY A 172 9.25 8.66 0.19
CA GLY A 172 10.23 9.05 1.20
C GLY A 172 11.00 10.30 0.81
N LEU A 173 11.47 10.40 -0.43
CA LEU A 173 12.17 11.58 -0.96
C LEU A 173 11.26 12.81 -1.04
N LEU A 174 9.98 12.64 -1.39
CA LEU A 174 9.00 13.75 -1.42
C LEU A 174 8.70 14.34 -0.04
N LEU A 175 8.86 13.57 1.06
CA LEU A 175 8.67 14.06 2.43
C LEU A 175 9.64 15.19 2.83
N TYR A 176 10.81 15.25 2.18
CA TYR A 176 11.89 16.20 2.49
C TYR A 176 11.98 17.37 1.51
N VAL A 177 11.09 17.43 0.51
CA VAL A 177 11.01 18.57 -0.40
C VAL A 177 10.59 19.82 0.40
N PRO A 178 11.38 20.91 0.38
CA PRO A 178 11.01 22.18 1.00
C PRO A 178 9.72 22.68 0.39
N ARG A 179 8.74 23.02 1.22
CA ARG A 179 7.46 23.52 0.73
C ARG A 179 7.49 25.04 0.75
N PRO A 180 7.09 25.72 -0.35
CA PRO A 180 6.70 27.10 -0.19
C PRO A 180 5.53 27.12 0.81
N LEU A 181 5.64 27.95 1.84
CA LEU A 181 4.53 28.26 2.74
C LEU A 181 3.33 28.57 1.84
N SER A 182 2.31 27.71 1.85
CA SER A 182 1.05 28.03 1.21
C SER A 182 0.55 29.27 1.92
N LYS A 183 0.67 30.43 1.28
CA LYS A 183 -0.06 31.61 1.70
C LYS A 183 -1.54 31.20 1.69
N PHE A 184 -2.12 31.35 2.88
CA PHE A 184 -3.51 31.19 3.29
C PHE A 184 -4.54 31.07 2.16
#